data_AF-A0A7X7UYP5-F1
#
_entry.id   AF-A0A7X7UYP5-F1
#
_cell.length_a   1.000
_cell.length_b   1.000
_cell.length_c   1.000
_cell.angle_alpha   90.00
_cell.angle_beta   90.00
_cell.angle_gamma   90.00
#
_symmetry.space_group_name_H-M   'P 1'
#
loop_
_entity.id
_entity.type
_entity.pdbx_description
1 polymer ?
#
loop_
_entity_poly.entity_id
_entity_poly.type
_entity_poly.pdbx_seq_one_letter_code
_entity_poly.pdbx_strand_id
1 'polypeptide(L)'
;WDHSIQEGHKKHWILDDNIGCFYRLNHNLKYRVWSGTIFRVAEIFTDRYSNVAISGFNYELLIPRKRKGPPFYLNTRVYSNLLIRNDLPYRWRGRYNEDTDLCIRALKDGWCTILFNAFLADKVATMAMKGGNTDELYKEDGRLKMAQSLVDQHPDVARVSFKWGRPQHHVDYSKFKKNKLKLKPGLEIPEGINEYGLVLRRVEVLTAYENPTKSKEIG
;
A
#
# COMPACT_ATOMS: atom_id res chain seq x y z
N TRP A 1 -7.82 10.34 9.43
CA TRP A 1 -9.03 10.42 8.57
C TRP A 1 -9.78 11.72 8.81
N ASP A 2 -10.31 11.96 10.02
CA ASP A 2 -11.20 13.11 10.28
C ASP A 2 -10.57 14.47 10.01
N HIS A 3 -9.30 14.65 10.40
CA HIS A 3 -8.53 15.85 10.06
C HIS A 3 -8.54 16.16 8.55
N SER A 4 -8.35 15.15 7.70
CA SER A 4 -8.36 15.34 6.25
C SER A 4 -9.75 15.72 5.71
N ILE A 5 -10.82 15.20 6.32
CA ILE A 5 -12.20 15.59 6.00
C ILE A 5 -12.45 17.05 6.41
N GLN A 6 -12.02 17.42 7.62
CA GLN A 6 -12.17 18.78 8.16
C GLN A 6 -11.45 19.81 7.29
N GLU A 7 -10.30 19.46 6.72
CA GLU A 7 -9.56 20.30 5.77
C GLU A 7 -10.15 20.30 4.34
N GLY A 8 -11.22 19.55 4.09
CA GLY A 8 -11.92 19.54 2.79
C GLY A 8 -11.25 18.69 1.70
N HIS A 9 -10.31 17.81 2.04
CA HIS A 9 -9.66 16.94 1.05
C HIS A 9 -10.60 15.82 0.59
N LYS A 10 -10.47 15.40 -0.68
CA LYS A 10 -11.26 14.28 -1.24
C LYS A 10 -10.73 12.91 -0.84
N LYS A 11 -9.42 12.83 -0.57
CA LYS A 11 -8.71 11.60 -0.20
C LYS A 11 -7.59 11.95 0.77
N HIS A 12 -7.10 10.95 1.49
CA HIS A 12 -5.87 11.06 2.28
C HIS A 12 -4.99 9.84 2.11
N TRP A 13 -3.69 10.05 2.28
CA TRP A 13 -2.73 8.98 2.40
C TRP A 13 -2.61 8.52 3.86
N ILE A 14 -2.50 7.21 4.07
CA ILE A 14 -1.99 6.58 5.30
C ILE A 14 -0.76 5.79 4.92
N LEU A 15 0.36 6.10 5.57
CA LEU A 15 1.64 5.42 5.38
C LEU A 15 2.09 4.87 6.73
N ASP A 16 2.48 3.61 6.74
CA ASP A 16 3.12 3.02 7.90
C ASP A 16 4.56 3.55 8.05
N ASP A 17 4.97 3.74 9.29
CA ASP A 17 6.25 4.32 9.70
C ASP A 17 7.48 3.46 9.37
N ASN A 18 7.30 2.17 9.12
CA ASN A 18 8.37 1.23 8.78
C ASN A 18 8.53 0.97 7.27
N ILE A 19 8.11 1.93 6.43
CA ILE A 19 8.46 1.96 5.00
C ILE A 19 9.76 2.73 4.84
N GLY A 20 10.84 2.04 4.45
CA GLY A 20 12.18 2.65 4.38
C GLY A 20 12.42 3.51 3.15
N CYS A 21 11.84 3.12 2.01
CA CYS A 21 11.89 3.89 0.76
C CYS A 21 10.82 3.45 -0.23
N PHE A 22 10.81 4.08 -1.41
CA PHE A 22 9.92 3.73 -2.51
C PHE A 22 10.71 3.50 -3.80
N TYR A 23 10.15 2.69 -4.69
CA TYR A 23 10.77 2.36 -5.97
C TYR A 23 9.83 2.62 -7.15
N ARG A 24 10.40 2.99 -8.30
CA ARG A 24 9.78 2.92 -9.62
C ARG A 24 10.21 1.61 -10.28
N LEU A 25 9.25 0.76 -10.62
CA LEU A 25 9.49 -0.47 -11.38
C LEU A 25 9.33 -0.21 -12.88
N ASN A 26 10.44 -0.08 -13.61
CA ASN A 26 10.42 0.08 -15.06
C ASN A 26 11.34 -0.94 -15.73
N HIS A 27 10.87 -1.60 -16.79
CA HIS A 27 11.60 -2.65 -17.50
C HIS A 27 12.23 -3.71 -16.56
N ASN A 28 11.47 -4.17 -15.55
CA ASN A 28 11.94 -5.12 -14.53
C ASN A 28 13.16 -4.64 -13.70
N LEU A 29 13.41 -3.34 -13.67
CA LEU A 29 14.38 -2.67 -12.79
C LEU A 29 13.62 -1.86 -11.75
N LYS A 30 14.11 -1.92 -10.51
CA LYS A 30 13.54 -1.17 -9.38
C LYS A 30 14.48 -0.04 -9.03
N TYR A 31 14.13 1.17 -9.42
CA TYR A 31 14.91 2.36 -9.12
C TYR A 31 14.35 3.04 -7.89
N ARG A 32 15.20 3.32 -6.89
CA ARG A 32 14.79 4.09 -5.72
C ARG A 32 14.38 5.49 -6.17
N VAL A 33 13.27 5.96 -5.60
CA VAL A 33 12.72 7.29 -5.89
C VAL A 33 13.05 8.23 -4.74
N TRP A 34 13.43 9.45 -5.08
CA TRP A 34 13.84 10.50 -4.13
C TRP A 34 12.87 11.68 -4.06
N SER A 35 11.78 11.65 -4.83
CA SER A 35 10.74 12.68 -4.84
C SER A 35 9.34 12.09 -4.59
N GLY A 36 8.42 12.94 -4.13
CA GLY A 36 7.00 12.59 -3.98
C GLY A 36 6.24 12.40 -5.30
N THR A 37 6.89 12.53 -6.45
CA THR A 37 6.24 12.51 -7.77
C THR A 37 5.41 11.24 -7.99
N ILE A 38 5.87 10.08 -7.51
CA ILE A 38 5.11 8.83 -7.66
C ILE A 38 3.75 8.85 -6.94
N PHE A 39 3.63 9.55 -5.81
CA PHE A 39 2.36 9.74 -5.11
C PHE A 39 1.41 10.59 -5.93
N ARG A 40 1.92 11.69 -6.49
CA ARG A 40 1.15 12.55 -7.39
C ARG A 40 0.67 11.81 -8.63
N VAL A 41 1.52 10.99 -9.24
CA VAL A 41 1.13 10.18 -10.42
C VAL A 41 0.07 9.15 -10.05
N ALA A 42 0.19 8.52 -8.88
CA ALA A 42 -0.81 7.58 -8.39
C ALA A 42 -2.16 8.26 -8.10
N GLU A 43 -2.16 9.45 -7.50
CA GLU A 43 -3.35 10.29 -7.32
C GLU A 43 -4.00 10.63 -8.65
N ILE A 44 -3.22 11.15 -9.62
CA ILE A 44 -3.71 11.50 -10.95
C ILE A 44 -4.34 10.27 -11.62
N PHE A 45 -3.68 9.11 -11.57
CA PHE A 45 -4.22 7.88 -12.16
C PHE A 45 -5.51 7.44 -11.47
N THR A 46 -5.53 7.43 -10.14
CA THR A 46 -6.72 7.10 -9.33
C THR A 46 -7.88 8.06 -9.61
N ASP A 47 -7.59 9.35 -9.78
CA ASP A 47 -8.57 10.39 -10.02
C ASP A 47 -9.18 10.36 -11.43
N ARG A 48 -8.67 9.54 -12.35
CA ARG A 48 -9.34 9.27 -13.63
C ARG A 48 -10.67 8.55 -13.45
N TYR A 49 -10.85 7.88 -12.32
CA TYR A 49 -11.98 6.99 -12.09
C TYR A 49 -12.90 7.52 -10.99
N SER A 50 -14.21 7.38 -11.21
CA SER A 50 -15.23 7.80 -10.24
C SER A 50 -15.42 6.81 -9.09
N ASN A 51 -15.11 5.53 -9.31
CA ASN A 51 -15.41 4.42 -8.41
C ASN A 51 -14.17 3.73 -7.81
N VAL A 52 -13.05 4.43 -7.65
CA VAL A 52 -11.90 3.91 -6.89
C VAL A 52 -12.03 4.35 -5.43
N ALA A 53 -12.18 3.37 -4.55
CA ALA A 53 -12.25 3.61 -3.11
C ALA A 53 -10.85 3.77 -2.51
N ILE A 54 -9.94 2.87 -2.86
CA ILE A 54 -8.61 2.77 -2.25
C ILE A 54 -7.59 2.47 -3.34
N SER A 55 -6.46 3.16 -3.29
CA SER A 55 -5.31 2.83 -4.12
C SER A 55 -4.02 2.86 -3.31
N GLY A 56 -2.93 2.27 -3.79
CA GLY A 56 -1.66 2.31 -3.10
C GLY A 56 -0.59 1.45 -3.73
N PHE A 57 0.57 1.36 -3.09
CA PHE A 57 1.74 0.71 -3.67
C PHE A 57 1.92 -0.71 -3.17
N ASN A 58 2.27 -1.63 -4.07
CA ASN A 58 2.59 -2.99 -3.69
C ASN A 58 3.94 -3.04 -2.97
N TYR A 59 4.16 -4.09 -2.20
CA TYR A 59 5.44 -4.29 -1.54
C TYR A 59 6.50 -4.70 -2.58
N GLU A 60 7.68 -4.13 -2.42
CA GLU A 60 8.85 -4.45 -3.25
C GLU A 60 9.07 -5.96 -3.33
N LEU A 61 9.03 -6.64 -2.17
CA LEU A 61 9.31 -8.06 -2.04
C LEU A 61 8.30 -8.96 -2.77
N LEU A 62 7.09 -8.46 -3.03
CA LEU A 62 6.03 -9.21 -3.72
C LEU A 62 6.10 -9.09 -5.25
N ILE A 63 6.94 -8.19 -5.77
CA ILE A 63 7.10 -7.96 -7.21
C ILE A 63 8.55 -8.26 -7.62
N PRO A 64 8.95 -9.53 -7.74
CA PRO A 64 10.34 -9.88 -8.07
C PRO A 64 10.69 -9.47 -9.51
N ARG A 65 11.91 -8.92 -9.70
CA ARG A 65 12.43 -8.44 -11.00
C ARG A 65 12.41 -9.49 -12.11
N LYS A 66 12.54 -10.78 -11.76
CA LYS A 66 12.57 -11.89 -12.73
C LYS A 66 11.18 -12.35 -13.18
N ARG A 67 10.10 -11.67 -12.77
CA ARG A 67 8.72 -12.03 -13.12
C ARG A 67 8.02 -10.87 -13.83
N LYS A 68 7.43 -11.15 -14.99
CA LYS A 68 6.55 -10.18 -15.69
C LYS A 68 5.27 -9.97 -14.87
N GLY A 69 4.83 -8.71 -14.76
CA GLY A 69 3.59 -8.34 -14.08
C GLY A 69 2.95 -7.11 -14.72
N PRO A 70 1.64 -6.89 -14.49
CA PRO A 70 0.96 -5.68 -14.95
C PRO A 70 1.42 -4.46 -14.14
N PRO A 71 1.23 -3.22 -14.64
CA PRO A 71 1.59 -2.00 -13.93
C PRO A 71 0.79 -1.79 -12.64
N PHE A 72 -0.36 -2.43 -12.50
CA PHE A 72 -1.16 -2.48 -11.28
C PHE A 72 -2.05 -3.73 -11.26
N TYR A 73 -2.51 -4.12 -10.08
CA TYR A 73 -3.60 -5.07 -9.89
C TYR A 73 -4.88 -4.33 -9.52
N LEU A 74 -6.02 -4.88 -9.94
CA LEU A 74 -7.33 -4.38 -9.55
C LEU A 74 -8.00 -5.29 -8.53
N ASN A 75 -8.88 -4.67 -7.73
CA ASN A 75 -9.86 -5.33 -6.89
C ASN A 75 -9.25 -6.33 -5.91
N THR A 76 -8.16 -5.88 -5.29
CA THR A 76 -7.42 -6.62 -4.29
C THR A 76 -7.10 -5.71 -3.10
N ARG A 77 -6.61 -6.27 -2.02
CA ARG A 77 -6.08 -5.51 -0.89
C ARG A 77 -4.96 -4.54 -1.25
N VAL A 78 -4.92 -3.43 -0.51
CA VAL A 78 -3.82 -2.46 -0.46
C VAL A 78 -3.40 -2.38 1.00
N TYR A 79 -2.09 -2.42 1.29
CA TYR A 79 -1.56 -2.50 2.66
C TYR A 79 -0.55 -1.41 2.94
N SER A 80 -0.55 -0.87 4.17
CA SER A 80 0.48 -0.01 4.74
C SER A 80 0.81 1.30 4.01
N ASN A 81 0.25 1.51 2.82
CA ASN A 81 0.39 2.72 2.02
C ASN A 81 -0.90 2.87 1.19
N LEU A 82 -1.88 3.55 1.75
CA LEU A 82 -3.25 3.63 1.22
C LEU A 82 -3.63 5.07 0.95
N LEU A 83 -3.99 5.37 -0.29
CA LEU A 83 -4.76 6.55 -0.67
C LEU A 83 -6.25 6.20 -0.58
N ILE A 84 -6.92 6.74 0.43
CA ILE A 84 -8.29 6.39 0.80
C ILE A 84 -9.23 7.53 0.44
N ARG A 85 -10.35 7.19 -0.20
CA ARG A 85 -11.43 8.15 -0.49
C ARG A 85 -12.19 8.53 0.78
N ASN A 86 -12.34 9.83 1.04
CA ASN A 86 -12.83 10.34 2.33
C ASN A 86 -14.33 10.14 2.57
N ASP A 87 -15.13 10.12 1.51
CA ASP A 87 -16.60 9.98 1.55
C ASP A 87 -17.06 8.51 1.59
N LEU A 88 -16.15 7.55 1.76
CA LEU A 88 -16.53 6.16 1.96
C LEU A 88 -17.41 6.05 3.22
N PRO A 89 -18.46 5.23 3.20
CA PRO A 89 -19.35 5.04 4.36
C PRO A 89 -18.72 4.14 5.45
N TYR A 90 -17.47 3.71 5.25
CA TYR A 90 -16.74 2.83 6.14
C TYR A 90 -15.66 3.60 6.89
N ARG A 91 -15.36 3.17 8.13
CA ARG A 91 -14.17 3.58 8.89
C ARG A 91 -13.37 2.36 9.31
N TRP A 92 -12.14 2.60 9.77
CA TRP A 92 -11.27 1.59 10.37
C TRP A 92 -12.00 0.82 11.48
N ARG A 93 -11.79 -0.49 11.54
CA ARG A 93 -12.35 -1.34 12.60
C ARG A 93 -11.52 -2.60 12.79
N GLY A 94 -11.63 -3.14 13.99
CA GLY A 94 -10.95 -4.38 14.37
C GLY A 94 -9.56 -4.11 14.93
N ARG A 95 -8.84 -5.20 15.19
CA ARG A 95 -7.48 -5.18 15.75
C ARG A 95 -6.42 -5.67 14.76
N TYR A 96 -6.85 -6.44 13.77
CA TYR A 96 -5.98 -7.10 12.79
C TYR A 96 -6.51 -6.86 11.39
N ASN A 97 -5.59 -6.76 10.43
CA ASN A 97 -5.90 -6.69 9.00
C ASN A 97 -6.89 -5.57 8.62
N GLU A 98 -6.89 -4.44 9.33
CA GLU A 98 -7.87 -3.37 9.16
C GLU A 98 -7.88 -2.83 7.72
N ASP A 99 -6.69 -2.72 7.09
CA ASP A 99 -6.52 -2.41 5.67
C ASP A 99 -7.29 -3.39 4.75
N THR A 100 -7.23 -4.67 5.09
CA THR A 100 -7.85 -5.75 4.33
C THR A 100 -9.36 -5.70 4.46
N ASP A 101 -9.87 -5.52 5.68
CA ASP A 101 -11.30 -5.37 5.96
C ASP A 101 -11.87 -4.15 5.21
N LEU A 102 -11.19 -3.01 5.29
CA LEU A 102 -11.63 -1.79 4.60
C LEU A 102 -11.71 -1.99 3.08
N CYS A 103 -10.68 -2.62 2.50
CA CYS A 103 -10.69 -3.01 1.09
C CYS A 103 -11.85 -3.95 0.74
N ILE A 104 -12.06 -5.02 1.52
CA ILE A 104 -13.12 -6.01 1.24
C ILE A 104 -14.50 -5.38 1.30
N ARG A 105 -14.78 -4.53 2.30
CA ARG A 105 -16.07 -3.82 2.39
C ARG A 105 -16.33 -2.92 1.20
N ALA A 106 -15.33 -2.14 0.78
CA ALA A 106 -15.45 -1.34 -0.43
C ALA A 106 -15.70 -2.21 -1.68
N LEU A 107 -14.98 -3.32 -1.82
CA LEU A 107 -15.15 -4.22 -2.96
C LEU A 107 -16.53 -4.90 -3.00
N LYS A 108 -17.11 -5.24 -1.84
CA LYS A 108 -18.47 -5.81 -1.74
C LYS A 108 -19.53 -4.84 -2.25
N ASP A 109 -19.34 -3.55 -2.02
CA ASP A 109 -20.27 -2.49 -2.44
C ASP A 109 -19.98 -1.97 -3.87
N GLY A 110 -19.18 -2.70 -4.65
CA GLY A 110 -18.96 -2.42 -6.07
C GLY A 110 -17.88 -1.38 -6.36
N TRP A 111 -17.17 -0.88 -5.35
CA TRP A 111 -15.99 -0.04 -5.55
C TRP A 111 -14.82 -0.84 -6.14
N CYS A 112 -13.87 -0.15 -6.75
CA CYS A 112 -12.61 -0.73 -7.18
C CYS A 112 -11.48 -0.34 -6.24
N THR A 113 -10.44 -1.18 -6.22
CA THR A 113 -9.14 -0.83 -5.63
C THR A 113 -8.03 -0.94 -6.69
N ILE A 114 -6.98 -0.14 -6.52
CA ILE A 114 -5.81 -0.14 -7.41
C ILE A 114 -4.55 -0.38 -6.58
N LEU A 115 -3.87 -1.50 -6.81
CA LEU A 115 -2.57 -1.79 -6.22
C LEU A 115 -1.48 -1.63 -7.27
N PHE A 116 -0.75 -0.52 -7.24
CA PHE A 116 0.30 -0.23 -8.20
C PHE A 116 1.49 -1.18 -8.03
N ASN A 117 1.97 -1.71 -9.16
CA ASN A 117 3.26 -2.40 -9.26
C ASN A 117 4.32 -1.52 -9.94
N ALA A 118 3.89 -0.50 -10.70
CA ALA A 118 4.79 0.50 -11.29
C ALA A 118 5.50 1.35 -10.22
N PHE A 119 4.89 1.46 -9.03
CA PHE A 119 5.43 2.08 -7.83
C PHE A 119 5.37 1.06 -6.69
N LEU A 120 6.45 0.93 -5.93
CA LEU A 120 6.59 -0.08 -4.88
C LEU A 120 7.02 0.57 -3.56
N ALA A 121 6.56 0.00 -2.45
CA ALA A 121 6.99 0.38 -1.10
C ALA A 121 7.97 -0.65 -0.51
N ASP A 122 9.06 -0.15 0.08
CA ASP A 122 10.04 -0.95 0.81
C ASP A 122 9.59 -1.16 2.25
N LYS A 123 8.60 -2.02 2.41
CA LYS A 123 8.05 -2.35 3.72
C LYS A 123 8.97 -3.34 4.43
N VAL A 124 9.51 -2.96 5.59
CA VAL A 124 10.28 -3.87 6.42
C VAL A 124 9.41 -5.07 6.79
N ALA A 125 9.94 -6.28 6.59
CA ALA A 125 9.20 -7.50 6.86
C ALA A 125 8.74 -7.57 8.32
N THR A 126 7.47 -7.91 8.52
CA THR A 126 6.89 -8.06 9.86
C THR A 126 7.73 -9.02 10.70
N MET A 127 7.96 -8.66 11.98
CA MET A 127 8.83 -9.36 12.95
C MET A 127 10.35 -9.21 12.76
N ALA A 128 10.82 -8.43 11.79
CA ALA A 128 12.25 -8.12 11.66
C ALA A 128 12.69 -6.98 12.60
N MET A 129 11.76 -6.10 13.00
CA MET A 129 12.01 -5.05 13.99
C MET A 129 11.53 -5.52 15.37
N LYS A 130 12.39 -5.36 16.38
CA LYS A 130 12.02 -5.52 17.79
C LYS A 130 11.22 -4.28 18.23
N GLY A 131 10.14 -4.45 18.97
CA GLY A 131 9.22 -3.38 19.38
C GLY A 131 7.95 -3.26 18.55
N GLY A 132 6.96 -2.55 19.11
CA GLY A 132 5.67 -2.26 18.49
C GLY A 132 4.72 -3.46 18.44
N ASN A 133 3.83 -3.48 17.44
CA ASN A 133 2.82 -4.53 17.24
C ASN A 133 3.37 -5.96 17.28
N THR A 134 4.63 -6.19 16.89
CA THR A 134 5.29 -7.51 16.92
C THR A 134 5.28 -8.13 18.33
N ASP A 135 5.55 -7.32 19.36
CA ASP A 135 5.77 -7.82 20.71
C ASP A 135 4.46 -8.01 21.50
N GLU A 136 3.34 -7.49 21.01
CA GLU A 136 2.03 -7.57 21.68
C GLU A 136 0.96 -8.33 20.87
N LEU A 137 0.95 -8.20 19.53
CA LEU A 137 -0.13 -8.74 18.68
C LEU A 137 0.14 -10.16 18.16
N TYR A 138 1.40 -10.57 18.08
CA TYR A 138 1.79 -11.78 17.33
C TYR A 138 2.52 -12.85 18.16
N LYS A 139 2.58 -12.69 19.48
CA LYS A 139 3.03 -13.75 20.39
C LYS A 139 2.01 -14.90 20.46
N GLU A 140 2.50 -16.09 20.76
CA GLU A 140 1.69 -17.30 20.96
C GLU A 140 0.72 -17.58 19.78
N ASP A 141 -0.58 -17.58 20.04
CA ASP A 141 -1.65 -17.82 19.07
C ASP A 141 -2.05 -16.57 18.27
N GLY A 142 -1.38 -15.43 18.47
CA GLY A 142 -1.71 -14.14 17.85
C GLY A 142 -1.78 -14.19 16.32
N ARG A 143 -1.00 -15.06 15.69
CA ARG A 143 -1.04 -15.30 14.23
C ARG A 143 -2.32 -16.00 13.78
N LEU A 144 -2.79 -16.98 14.56
CA LEU A 144 -4.05 -17.66 14.29
C LEU A 144 -5.23 -16.71 14.56
N LYS A 145 -5.20 -15.98 15.68
CA LYS A 145 -6.19 -14.94 16.01
C LYS A 145 -6.29 -13.87 14.93
N MET A 146 -5.15 -13.39 14.42
CA MET A 146 -5.10 -12.46 13.29
C MET A 146 -5.74 -13.06 12.03
N ALA A 147 -5.47 -14.32 11.70
CA ALA A 147 -6.08 -14.96 10.54
C ALA A 147 -7.60 -15.14 10.72
N GLN A 148 -8.02 -15.64 11.88
CA GLN A 148 -9.41 -15.91 12.22
C GLN A 148 -10.25 -14.63 12.27
N SER A 149 -9.70 -13.54 12.83
CA SER A 149 -10.41 -12.24 12.89
C SER A 149 -10.89 -11.76 11.52
N LEU A 150 -10.14 -12.01 10.44
CA LEU A 150 -10.58 -11.63 9.09
C LEU A 150 -11.65 -12.59 8.54
N VAL A 151 -11.56 -13.88 8.91
CA VAL A 151 -12.56 -14.89 8.55
C VAL A 151 -13.89 -14.57 9.23
N ASP A 152 -13.88 -14.21 10.51
CA ASP A 152 -15.08 -13.86 11.25
C ASP A 152 -15.77 -12.61 10.66
N GLN A 153 -14.97 -11.64 10.21
CA GLN A 153 -15.48 -10.42 9.57
C GLN A 153 -16.02 -10.67 8.16
N HIS A 154 -15.43 -11.61 7.41
CA HIS A 154 -15.68 -11.83 5.99
C HIS A 154 -15.70 -13.32 5.60
N PRO A 155 -16.57 -14.14 6.20
CA PRO A 155 -16.54 -15.60 6.04
C PRO A 155 -16.88 -16.04 4.60
N ASP A 156 -17.53 -15.17 3.84
CA ASP A 156 -17.88 -15.36 2.44
C ASP A 156 -16.69 -15.29 1.49
N VAL A 157 -15.58 -14.64 1.87
CA VAL A 157 -14.41 -14.43 1.01
C VAL A 157 -13.08 -14.79 1.67
N ALA A 158 -13.04 -14.96 2.98
CA ALA A 158 -11.83 -15.24 3.74
C ALA A 158 -11.84 -16.62 4.38
N ARG A 159 -10.66 -17.24 4.47
CA ARG A 159 -10.44 -18.49 5.20
C ARG A 159 -9.06 -18.48 5.87
N VAL A 160 -8.92 -19.27 6.93
CA VAL A 160 -7.60 -19.58 7.48
C VAL A 160 -6.84 -20.45 6.47
N SER A 161 -5.54 -20.20 6.37
CA SER A 161 -4.61 -20.90 5.47
C SER A 161 -3.24 -21.01 6.15
N PHE A 162 -2.35 -21.79 5.57
CA PHE A 162 -0.98 -21.93 6.05
C PHE A 162 -0.01 -21.47 4.96
N LYS A 163 0.85 -20.50 5.27
CA LYS A 163 1.81 -19.92 4.31
C LYS A 163 3.11 -19.62 5.03
N TRP A 164 4.25 -19.94 4.40
CA TRP A 164 5.59 -19.70 4.95
C TRP A 164 5.77 -20.26 6.38
N GLY A 165 5.28 -21.48 6.61
CA GLY A 165 5.44 -22.15 7.90
C GLY A 165 4.56 -21.64 9.04
N ARG A 166 3.53 -20.82 8.77
CA ARG A 166 2.69 -20.23 9.82
C ARG A 166 1.23 -20.01 9.40
N PRO A 167 0.29 -19.92 10.37
CA PRO A 167 -1.08 -19.50 10.10
C PRO A 167 -1.14 -18.12 9.45
N GLN A 168 -2.02 -18.00 8.46
CA GLN A 168 -2.28 -16.81 7.66
C GLN A 168 -3.72 -16.78 7.15
N HIS A 169 -4.26 -15.59 6.88
CA HIS A 169 -5.51 -15.51 6.13
C HIS A 169 -5.27 -15.69 4.62
N HIS A 170 -6.30 -16.19 3.93
CA HIS A 170 -6.42 -16.16 2.47
C HIS A 170 -7.76 -15.51 2.12
N VAL A 171 -7.75 -14.57 1.17
CA VAL A 171 -8.95 -13.91 0.66
C VAL A 171 -9.09 -14.25 -0.82
N ASP A 172 -10.27 -14.72 -1.20
CA ASP A 172 -10.64 -14.97 -2.59
C ASP A 172 -11.12 -13.68 -3.26
N TYR A 173 -10.17 -12.94 -3.86
CA TYR A 173 -10.48 -11.73 -4.61
C TYR A 173 -11.13 -11.99 -5.98
N SER A 174 -11.24 -13.25 -6.43
CA SER A 174 -11.82 -13.56 -7.74
C SER A 174 -13.31 -13.15 -7.80
N LYS A 175 -13.99 -13.13 -6.65
CA LYS A 175 -15.39 -12.68 -6.51
C LYS A 175 -15.60 -11.21 -6.88
N PHE A 176 -14.55 -10.39 -6.89
CA PHE A 176 -14.62 -8.97 -7.20
C PHE A 176 -14.19 -8.61 -8.63
N LYS A 177 -13.93 -9.60 -9.49
CA LYS A 177 -13.57 -9.38 -10.91
C LYS A 177 -14.65 -8.63 -11.70
N LYS A 178 -15.90 -8.66 -11.22
CA LYS A 178 -17.04 -7.93 -11.79
C LYS A 178 -16.94 -6.42 -11.63
N ASN A 179 -16.21 -5.93 -10.63
CA ASN A 179 -16.04 -4.49 -10.41
C ASN A 179 -15.10 -3.95 -11.50
N LYS A 180 -15.56 -2.99 -12.30
CA LYS A 180 -14.78 -2.38 -13.37
C LYS A 180 -14.56 -0.91 -13.07
N LEU A 181 -13.38 -0.40 -13.42
CA LEU A 181 -13.07 1.02 -13.32
C LEU A 181 -14.00 1.83 -14.24
N LYS A 182 -14.55 2.92 -13.71
CA LYS A 182 -15.45 3.83 -14.43
C LYS A 182 -14.74 5.16 -14.62
N LEU A 183 -14.40 5.50 -15.86
CA LEU A 183 -13.80 6.81 -16.18
C LEU A 183 -14.76 7.92 -15.80
N LYS A 184 -14.21 9.04 -15.32
CA LYS A 184 -15.01 10.25 -15.09
C LYS A 184 -15.51 10.82 -16.42
N PRO A 185 -16.74 11.33 -16.50
CA PRO A 185 -17.24 12.00 -17.70
C PRO A 185 -16.34 13.16 -18.11
N GLY A 186 -16.10 13.31 -19.42
CA GLY A 186 -15.28 14.39 -19.97
C GLY A 186 -13.78 14.30 -19.65
N LEU A 187 -13.29 13.17 -19.13
CA LEU A 187 -11.86 12.99 -18.88
C LEU A 187 -11.10 12.86 -20.20
N GLU A 188 -10.20 13.80 -20.44
CA GLU A 188 -9.19 13.69 -21.50
C GLU A 188 -7.94 13.00 -20.94
N ILE A 189 -7.48 11.96 -21.64
CA ILE A 189 -6.22 11.28 -21.33
C ILE A 189 -5.26 11.59 -22.47
N PRO A 190 -4.23 12.41 -22.23
CA PRO A 190 -3.25 12.74 -23.27
C PRO A 190 -2.59 11.49 -23.85
N GLU A 191 -2.36 11.50 -25.15
CA GLU A 191 -1.59 10.46 -25.82
C GLU A 191 -0.09 10.55 -25.47
N GLY A 192 0.60 9.43 -25.62
CA GLY A 192 2.05 9.35 -25.38
C GLY A 192 2.45 9.11 -23.93
N ILE A 193 3.76 9.18 -23.70
CA ILE A 193 4.37 8.95 -22.39
C ILE A 193 4.60 10.30 -21.70
N ASN A 194 4.04 10.45 -20.52
CA ASN A 194 4.34 11.56 -19.62
C ASN A 194 5.06 11.00 -18.38
N GLU A 195 6.34 11.33 -18.22
CA GLU A 195 7.14 10.92 -17.07
C GLU A 195 6.93 11.81 -15.83
N TYR A 196 6.10 12.85 -15.92
CA TYR A 196 5.81 13.80 -14.84
C TYR A 196 7.08 14.40 -14.21
N GLY A 197 8.10 14.63 -15.05
CA GLY A 197 9.40 15.16 -14.63
C GLY A 197 10.31 14.14 -13.93
N LEU A 198 9.94 12.85 -13.86
CA LEU A 198 10.83 11.81 -13.39
C LEU A 198 12.02 11.68 -14.35
N VAL A 199 13.22 11.65 -13.77
CA VAL A 199 14.48 11.46 -14.48
C VAL A 199 15.32 10.42 -13.76
N LEU A 200 15.99 9.54 -14.51
CA LEU A 200 16.97 8.63 -13.95
C LEU A 200 18.32 9.36 -13.83
N ARG A 201 18.84 9.47 -12.62
CA ARG A 201 20.14 10.08 -12.36
C ARG A 201 21.01 9.16 -11.50
N ARG A 202 22.32 9.23 -11.72
CA ARG A 202 23.30 8.70 -10.78
C ARG A 202 23.34 9.66 -9.59
N VAL A 203 23.12 9.14 -8.40
CA VAL A 203 23.27 9.88 -7.14
C VAL A 203 24.55 9.37 -6.47
N GLU A 204 25.43 10.29 -6.09
CA GLU A 204 26.52 9.97 -5.17
C GLU A 204 25.90 9.79 -3.79
N VAL A 205 26.07 8.60 -3.22
CA VAL A 205 25.62 8.35 -1.84
C VAL A 205 26.64 9.03 -0.94
N LEU A 206 26.34 10.23 -0.46
CA LEU A 206 27.10 10.83 0.63
C LEU A 206 26.94 9.90 1.84
N THR A 207 28.03 9.24 2.25
CA THR A 207 28.10 8.46 3.49
C THR A 207 28.15 9.44 4.67
N ALA A 208 27.02 10.07 4.99
CA ALA A 208 26.90 10.97 6.12
C ALA A 208 26.17 10.26 7.27
N TYR A 209 26.95 9.63 8.15
CA TYR A 209 26.69 9.54 9.59
C TYR A 209 28.04 9.50 10.31
N GLU A 210 28.76 10.63 10.29
CA GLU A 210 29.72 10.91 11.35
C GLU A 210 28.94 11.52 12.52
N ASN A 211 29.00 10.82 13.65
CA ASN A 211 28.34 11.20 14.90
C ASN A 211 28.93 12.54 15.41
N PRO A 212 28.17 13.64 15.55
CA PRO A 212 28.75 14.95 15.90
C PRO A 212 29.19 15.10 17.37
N THR A 213 29.15 14.06 18.20
CA THR A 213 29.24 14.19 19.67
C THR A 213 30.52 13.64 20.32
N LYS A 214 31.67 13.62 19.62
CA LYS A 214 32.97 13.43 20.28
C LYS A 214 33.96 14.55 19.94
N SER A 215 33.69 15.75 20.41
CA SER A 215 34.76 16.70 20.75
C SER A 215 34.26 17.71 21.78
N LYS A 216 34.62 17.47 23.05
CA LYS A 216 34.92 18.44 24.12
C LYS A 216 34.96 17.71 25.46
N GLU A 217 36.02 16.94 25.68
CA GLU A 217 36.64 16.89 26.99
C GLU A 217 37.98 17.59 26.83
N ILE A 218 38.00 18.87 27.19
CA ILE A 218 39.21 19.60 27.50
C ILE A 218 39.26 19.58 29.02
N GLY A 219 40.17 18.78 29.57
CA GLY A 219 40.66 18.83 30.93
C GLY A 219 42.17 18.98 30.85
#